data_AF-A0A919XG70-F1
#
_entry.id   AF-A0A919XG70-F1
#
_cell.length_a   1.000
_cell.length_b   1.000
_cell.length_c   1.000
_cell.angle_alpha   90.00
_cell.angle_beta   90.00
_cell.angle_gamma   90.00
#
_symmetry.space_group_name_H-M   'P 1'
#
loop_
_entity.id
_entity.type
_entity.pdbx_description
1 polymer ?
#
loop_
_entity_poly.entity_id
_entity_poly.type
_entity_poly.pdbx_seq_one_letter_code
_entity_poly.pdbx_strand_id
1 'polypeptide(L)'
;MFPTPGNNAFGLFFDPDAAGPLPATLVRCSNYGTNAGNQPYPGQVVAQLTAGGTLTLNRIDNTGNLVLESTIGGGTPVVSASIVIERLA
;
A
#
# COMPACT_ATOMS: atom_id res chain seq x y z
N MET A 1 8.19 -18.87 10.65
CA MET A 1 8.18 -18.44 9.24
C MET A 1 6.73 -18.18 8.87
N PHE A 2 6.39 -17.03 8.27
CA PHE A 2 5.05 -16.87 7.68
C PHE A 2 4.88 -17.93 6.58
N PRO A 3 3.74 -18.64 6.48
CA PRO A 3 3.42 -19.36 5.26
C PRO A 3 3.47 -18.34 4.13
N THR A 4 4.23 -18.59 3.07
CA THR A 4 4.53 -17.60 2.01
C THR A 4 3.23 -16.96 1.51
N PRO A 5 2.88 -15.74 1.96
CA PRO A 5 1.83 -14.97 1.32
C PRO A 5 2.27 -14.80 -0.12
N GLY A 6 1.33 -14.99 -1.06
CA GLY A 6 1.62 -14.80 -2.48
C GLY A 6 2.22 -13.42 -2.74
N ASN A 7 2.92 -13.29 -3.87
CA ASN A 7 3.40 -12.01 -4.38
C ASN A 7 2.28 -10.97 -4.26
N ASN A 8 2.56 -9.84 -3.61
CA ASN A 8 1.62 -8.74 -3.46
C ASN A 8 2.32 -7.42 -3.73
N ALA A 9 1.60 -6.50 -4.37
CA ALA A 9 2.06 -5.15 -4.60
C ALA A 9 0.94 -4.15 -4.37
N PHE A 10 1.30 -3.02 -3.78
CA PHE A 10 0.41 -1.90 -3.49
C PHE A 10 0.99 -0.62 -4.09
N GLY A 11 0.10 0.30 -4.48
CA GLY A 11 0.41 1.63 -5.00
C GLY A 11 -0.43 2.69 -4.32
N LEU A 12 0.14 3.89 -4.12
CA LEU A 12 -0.63 5.05 -3.70
C LEU A 12 -1.21 5.74 -4.93
N PHE A 13 -2.50 6.04 -4.90
CA PHE A 13 -3.22 6.74 -5.96
C PHE A 13 -3.73 8.06 -5.40
N PHE A 14 -3.42 9.16 -6.07
CA PHE A 14 -3.92 10.47 -5.72
C PHE A 14 -5.00 10.91 -6.70
N ASP A 15 -6.15 11.25 -6.15
CA ASP A 15 -7.26 11.89 -6.82
C ASP A 15 -7.32 13.36 -6.38
N PRO A 16 -7.07 14.33 -7.28
CA PRO A 16 -7.03 15.74 -6.91
C PRO A 16 -8.41 16.36 -6.64
N ASP A 17 -9.51 15.75 -7.09
CA ASP A 17 -10.87 16.30 -6.98
C ASP A 17 -11.92 15.33 -6.39
N ALA A 18 -11.47 14.13 -5.98
CA ALA A 18 -12.19 13.11 -5.22
C ALA A 18 -13.46 12.57 -5.88
N ALA A 19 -14.55 13.33 -5.84
CA ALA A 19 -15.80 12.99 -6.53
C ALA A 19 -15.94 13.75 -7.87
N GLY A 20 -14.92 14.50 -8.25
CA GLY A 20 -14.87 15.26 -9.48
C GLY A 20 -14.50 14.41 -10.71
N PRO A 21 -14.33 15.06 -11.87
CA PRO A 21 -14.08 14.37 -13.13
C PRO A 21 -12.65 13.84 -13.30
N LEU A 22 -11.68 14.28 -12.49
CA LEU A 22 -10.30 13.86 -12.65
C LEU A 22 -10.09 12.46 -12.07
N PRO A 23 -9.45 11.53 -12.81
CA PRO A 23 -9.21 10.20 -12.28
C PRO A 23 -8.09 10.19 -11.26
N ALA A 24 -8.19 9.30 -10.28
CA ALA A 24 -7.08 8.94 -9.41
C ALA A 24 -5.89 8.41 -10.22
N THR A 25 -4.69 8.94 -9.95
CA THR A 25 -3.45 8.59 -10.67
C THR A 25 -2.39 8.03 -9.73
N LEU A 26 -1.58 7.07 -10.20
CA LEU A 26 -0.51 6.48 -9.39
C LEU A 26 0.53 7.55 -9.00
N VAL A 27 0.78 7.68 -7.70
CA VAL A 27 1.90 8.45 -7.17
C VAL A 27 3.19 7.75 -7.59
N ARG A 28 4.03 8.46 -8.35
CA ARG A 28 5.28 7.91 -8.88
C ARG A 28 6.15 7.33 -7.76
N CYS A 29 6.72 6.15 -8.01
CA CYS A 29 7.58 5.39 -7.08
C CYS A 29 6.89 4.82 -5.82
N SER A 30 5.56 4.84 -5.73
CA SER A 30 4.82 4.32 -4.56
C SER A 30 4.57 2.81 -4.59
N ASN A 31 5.46 2.02 -5.21
CA ASN A 31 5.30 0.57 -5.31
C ASN A 31 5.84 -0.10 -4.04
N TYR A 32 4.94 -0.64 -3.22
CA TYR A 32 5.24 -1.35 -1.97
C TYR A 32 4.75 -2.79 -2.07
N GLY A 33 5.23 -3.70 -1.21
CA GLY A 33 4.69 -5.06 -1.16
C GLY A 33 5.73 -6.09 -0.77
N THR A 34 5.57 -7.33 -1.22
CA THR A 34 6.56 -8.40 -1.01
C THR A 34 6.46 -9.46 -2.09
N ASN A 35 7.60 -10.01 -2.49
CA ASN A 35 7.68 -11.22 -3.32
C ASN A 35 7.77 -12.52 -2.50
N ALA A 36 7.94 -12.42 -1.17
CA ALA A 36 8.05 -13.54 -0.24
C ALA A 36 7.83 -13.05 1.20
N GLY A 37 6.67 -13.38 1.78
CA GLY A 37 6.17 -13.10 3.14
C GLY A 37 6.93 -12.22 4.13
N ASN A 38 8.17 -12.56 4.46
CA ASN A 38 8.97 -11.84 5.46
C ASN A 38 9.96 -10.83 4.85
N GLN A 39 9.92 -10.60 3.54
CA GLN A 39 10.79 -9.68 2.82
C GLN A 39 9.93 -8.55 2.22
N PRO A 40 9.42 -7.62 3.05
CA PRO A 40 8.72 -6.47 2.53
C PRO A 40 9.69 -5.59 1.73
N TYR A 41 9.15 -4.93 0.71
CA TYR A 41 9.76 -3.84 -0.01
C TYR A 41 9.15 -2.53 0.53
N PRO A 42 9.70 -1.98 1.63
CA PRO A 42 9.25 -0.70 2.16
C PRO A 42 9.72 0.44 1.25
N GLY A 43 9.10 1.59 1.37
CA GLY A 43 9.55 2.78 0.68
C GLY A 43 8.93 4.05 1.22
N GLN A 44 9.39 5.17 0.68
CA GLN A 44 8.91 6.50 0.96
C GLN A 44 8.80 7.26 -0.35
N VAL A 45 7.76 8.08 -0.47
CA VAL A 45 7.60 9.03 -1.57
C VAL A 45 7.23 10.39 -1.01
N VAL A 46 7.58 11.43 -1.75
CA VAL A 46 7.07 12.78 -1.52
C VAL A 46 6.14 13.11 -2.67
N ALA A 47 4.91 13.51 -2.35
CA ALA A 47 3.90 13.87 -3.33
C ALA A 47 3.33 15.24 -3.02
N GLN A 48 2.99 15.99 -4.06
CA GLN A 48 2.21 17.23 -3.93
C GLN A 48 0.73 16.86 -3.94
N LEU A 49 0.00 17.29 -2.91
CA LEU A 49 -1.43 17.02 -2.77
C LEU A 49 -2.18 18.36 -2.76
N THR A 50 -3.33 18.40 -3.43
CA THR A 50 -4.26 19.54 -3.42
C THR A 50 -5.32 19.38 -2.35
N ALA A 51 -5.83 20.50 -1.84
CA ALA A 51 -6.91 20.50 -0.87
C ALA A 51 -8.17 19.82 -1.44
N GLY A 52 -8.81 18.97 -0.64
CA GLY A 52 -10.00 18.21 -1.05
C GLY A 52 -9.70 16.93 -1.85
N GLY A 53 -8.44 16.67 -2.21
CA GLY A 53 -8.05 15.43 -2.86
C GLY A 53 -8.04 14.22 -1.93
N THR A 54 -8.07 13.02 -2.50
CA THR A 54 -8.04 11.74 -1.78
C THR A 54 -6.79 10.94 -2.16
N LEU A 55 -6.10 10.40 -1.14
CA LEU A 55 -4.99 9.49 -1.33
C LEU A 55 -5.42 8.08 -0.93
N THR A 56 -5.32 7.13 -1.85
CA THR A 56 -5.79 5.76 -1.66
C THR A 56 -4.65 4.77 -1.86
N LEU A 57 -4.51 3.80 -0.95
CA LEU A 57 -3.60 2.67 -1.14
C LEU A 57 -4.37 1.51 -1.78
N ASN A 58 -4.00 1.14 -3.01
CA ASN A 58 -4.65 0.07 -3.75
C ASN A 58 -3.67 -1.06 -4.07
N ARG A 59 -4.18 -2.29 -4.09
CA ARG A 59 -3.47 -3.45 -4.65
C ARG A 59 -3.30 -3.24 -6.16
N ILE A 60 -2.10 -3.48 -6.68
CA ILE A 60 -1.75 -3.27 -8.10
C ILE A 60 -1.29 -4.55 -8.81
N ASP A 61 -1.30 -5.68 -8.12
CA ASP A 61 -0.98 -7.01 -8.67
C ASP A 61 -2.23 -7.90 -8.81
N ASN A 62 -2.03 -9.23 -8.94
CA ASN A 62 -3.05 -10.16 -9.40
C ASN A 62 -4.35 -10.10 -8.54
N THR A 63 -5.51 -10.03 -9.20
CA THR A 63 -6.83 -9.73 -8.61
C THR A 63 -7.51 -10.89 -7.88
N GLY A 64 -6.78 -11.97 -7.61
CA GLY A 64 -7.27 -13.06 -6.78
C GLY A 64 -7.37 -12.68 -5.30
N ASN A 65 -7.88 -13.61 -4.48
CA ASN A 65 -7.95 -13.41 -3.03
C ASN A 65 -6.54 -13.21 -2.44
N LEU A 66 -6.31 -12.08 -1.76
CA LEU A 66 -5.11 -11.85 -0.96
C LEU A 66 -5.46 -12.03 0.51
N VAL A 67 -4.78 -12.97 1.17
CA VAL A 67 -4.80 -13.09 2.62
C VAL A 67 -3.53 -12.46 3.17
N LEU A 68 -3.70 -11.41 3.99
CA LEU A 68 -2.61 -10.82 4.76
C LEU A 68 -2.46 -11.61 6.07
N GLU A 69 -1.43 -12.44 6.12
CA GLU A 69 -1.14 -13.23 7.31
C GLU A 69 -0.57 -12.34 8.42
N SER A 70 -1.26 -12.28 9.56
CA SER A 70 -0.82 -11.52 10.74
C SER A 70 -0.20 -12.39 11.83
N THR A 71 -0.17 -13.72 11.67
CA THR A 71 0.32 -14.65 12.68
C THR A 71 1.41 -15.57 12.13
N ILE A 72 2.53 -15.71 12.86
CA ILE A 72 3.56 -16.69 12.54
C ILE A 72 3.20 -18.01 13.25
N GLY A 73 2.82 -19.04 12.49
CA GLY A 73 2.58 -20.39 13.02
C GLY A 73 1.46 -20.49 14.08
N GLY A 74 0.41 -19.67 13.98
CA GLY A 74 -0.68 -19.62 14.96
C GLY A 74 -0.33 -18.88 16.27
N GLY A 75 0.82 -18.20 16.33
CA GLY A 75 1.23 -17.36 17.45
C GLY A 75 0.53 -16.00 17.51
N THR A 76 0.99 -15.13 18.41
CA THR A 76 0.41 -13.79 18.63
C THR A 76 0.38 -12.96 17.34
N PRO A 77 -0.75 -12.30 17.02
CA PRO A 77 -0.83 -11.39 15.88
C PRO A 77 0.22 -10.28 15.97
N VAL A 78 0.88 -10.00 14.85
CA VAL A 78 1.80 -8.88 14.69
C VAL A 78 1.20 -7.85 13.72
N VAL A 79 1.66 -6.60 13.84
CA VAL A 79 1.35 -5.56 12.87
C VAL A 79 1.86 -6.01 11.50
N SER A 80 0.93 -6.21 10.57
CA SER A 80 1.18 -6.83 9.26
C SER A 80 1.55 -5.78 8.18
N ALA A 81 1.19 -4.52 8.41
CA ALA A 81 1.56 -3.37 7.58
C ALA A 81 1.49 -2.07 8.39
N SER A 82 2.22 -1.04 7.96
CA SER A 82 2.15 0.30 8.54
C SER A 82 2.33 1.36 7.45
N ILE A 83 1.76 2.54 7.68
CA ILE A 83 1.92 3.73 6.83
C ILE A 83 2.08 4.96 7.73
N VAL A 84 2.98 5.87 7.33
CA VAL A 84 3.19 7.17 7.98
C VAL A 84 3.03 8.24 6.91
N ILE A 85 2.22 9.27 7.22
CA ILE A 85 1.99 10.42 6.34
C ILE A 85 2.45 11.67 7.10
N GLU A 86 3.40 12.39 6.52
CA GLU A 86 3.98 13.60 7.09
C GLU A 86 3.77 14.78 6.14
N ARG A 87 3.35 15.92 6.68
CA ARG A 87 3.31 17.17 5.94
C ARG A 87 4.69 17.83 6.03
N LEU A 88 5.32 18.10 4.88
CA LEU A 88 6.70 18.61 4.81
C LEU A 88 6.82 20.13 4.71
N ALA A 89 5.75 20.84 4.39
CA ALA A 89 5.65 22.31 4.38
C ALA A 89 4.17 22.74 4.44
#